data_AF-A0AAW0WP64-F1
#
_entry.id   AF-A0AAW0WP64-F1
#
_cell.length_a   1.000
_cell.length_b   1.000
_cell.length_c   1.000
_cell.angle_alpha   90.00
_cell.angle_beta   90.00
_cell.angle_gamma   90.00
#
_symmetry.space_group_name_H-M   'P 1'
#
loop_
_entity.id
_entity.type
_entity.pdbx_description
1 polymer ?
#
loop_
_entity_poly.entity_id
_entity_poly.type
_entity_poly.pdbx_seq_one_letter_code
_entity_poly.pdbx_strand_id
1 'polypeptide(L)'
;MSHSPLTCSSLPRLTKEIKEASKSLEKVLVQNILFGLSPSLTDAIKSVPRWRFIQAAVPHVMHCAASLLYNRRESTITNLGAAETKLLYTLHWTLLDAAEECADADHEKGLPRPPTFPYHFSLATIQVFIYLFAPLLHTLKESDFQNFRLENGLKIWGALWDYRHPNVPAFTTAVRPRRYQPR
;
A
#
# COMPACT_ATOMS: atom_id res chain seq x y z
N MET A 1 -24.34 0.51 -30.54
CA MET A 1 -23.92 0.11 -29.17
C MET A 1 -23.96 1.36 -28.31
N SER A 2 -25.07 1.56 -27.59
CA SER A 2 -25.29 2.69 -26.71
C SER A 2 -24.57 2.46 -25.38
N HIS A 3 -23.59 3.30 -25.06
CA HIS A 3 -23.06 3.39 -23.70
C HIS A 3 -24.15 3.97 -22.80
N SER A 4 -24.79 3.11 -22.01
CA SER A 4 -25.69 3.55 -20.94
C SER A 4 -24.86 4.24 -19.86
N PRO A 5 -25.18 5.48 -19.48
CA PRO A 5 -24.46 6.17 -18.40
C PRO A 5 -24.74 5.47 -17.07
N LEU A 6 -23.70 5.31 -16.25
CA LEU A 6 -23.79 4.79 -14.88
C LEU A 6 -24.84 5.60 -14.10
N THR A 7 -25.93 4.96 -13.72
CA THR A 7 -27.06 5.60 -13.04
C THR A 7 -26.71 5.96 -11.59
N CYS A 8 -27.15 7.16 -11.18
CA CYS A 8 -26.90 7.85 -9.90
C CYS A 8 -27.20 7.04 -8.61
N SER A 9 -27.91 5.91 -8.68
CA SER A 9 -28.27 5.06 -7.53
C SER A 9 -27.18 4.10 -7.06
N SER A 10 -26.13 3.86 -7.86
CA SER A 10 -25.02 2.95 -7.52
C SER A 10 -23.88 3.64 -6.76
N LEU A 11 -23.78 4.97 -6.86
CA LEU A 11 -22.69 5.77 -6.30
C LEU A 11 -22.56 5.66 -4.75
N PRO A 12 -23.65 5.74 -3.97
CA PRO A 12 -23.56 5.66 -2.51
C PRO A 12 -23.16 4.25 -2.04
N ARG A 13 -23.63 3.21 -2.74
CA ARG A 13 -23.30 1.82 -2.45
C ARG A 13 -21.83 1.53 -2.75
N LEU A 14 -21.34 1.95 -3.91
CA LEU A 14 -19.93 1.83 -4.28
C LEU A 14 -19.01 2.57 -3.29
N THR A 15 -19.39 3.79 -2.89
CA THR A 15 -18.63 4.57 -1.89
C THR A 15 -18.55 3.84 -0.55
N LYS A 16 -19.62 3.17 -0.12
CA LYS A 16 -19.64 2.35 1.10
C LYS A 16 -18.72 1.13 0.94
N GLU A 17 -18.78 0.44 -0.19
CA GLU A 17 -17.95 -0.73 -0.48
C GLU A 17 -16.45 -0.37 -0.49
N ILE A 18 -16.07 0.76 -1.11
CA ILE A 18 -14.69 1.27 -1.10
C ILE A 18 -14.21 1.56 0.33
N LYS A 19 -15.05 2.19 1.16
CA LYS A 19 -14.71 2.48 2.56
C LYS A 19 -14.48 1.20 3.36
N GLU A 20 -15.37 0.21 3.24
CA GLU A 20 -15.20 -1.07 3.94
C GLU A 20 -13.99 -1.87 3.42
N ALA A 21 -13.74 -1.85 2.11
CA ALA A 21 -12.56 -2.48 1.52
C ALA A 21 -11.26 -1.84 2.02
N SER A 22 -11.16 -0.50 2.03
CA SER A 22 -9.98 0.21 2.56
C SER A 22 -9.72 -0.11 4.04
N LYS A 23 -10.79 -0.24 4.85
CA LYS A 23 -10.71 -0.63 6.25
C LYS A 23 -10.27 -2.09 6.42
N SER A 24 -10.75 -2.99 5.56
CA SER A 24 -10.35 -4.40 5.58
C SER A 24 -8.87 -4.56 5.23
N LEU A 25 -8.38 -3.87 4.19
CA LEU A 25 -6.96 -3.89 3.80
C LEU A 25 -6.05 -3.42 4.94
N GLU A 26 -6.40 -2.32 5.60
CA GLU A 26 -5.64 -1.82 6.75
C GLU A 26 -5.60 -2.84 7.90
N LYS A 27 -6.76 -3.40 8.29
CA LYS A 27 -6.84 -4.40 9.37
C LYS A 27 -5.99 -5.61 9.08
N VAL A 28 -6.05 -6.11 7.85
CA VAL A 28 -5.40 -7.36 7.46
C VAL A 28 -3.89 -7.16 7.24
N LEU A 29 -3.48 -6.10 6.54
CA LEU A 29 -2.07 -5.87 6.19
C LEU A 29 -1.28 -5.22 7.32
N VAL A 30 -1.80 -4.14 7.89
CA VAL A 30 -1.12 -3.37 8.93
C VAL A 30 -1.29 -4.05 10.29
N GLN A 31 -2.54 -4.26 10.70
CA GLN A 31 -2.83 -4.73 12.06
C GLN A 31 -2.72 -6.25 12.22
N ASN A 32 -2.58 -7.00 11.12
CA ASN A 32 -2.58 -8.47 11.10
C ASN A 32 -3.86 -9.11 11.67
N ILE A 33 -4.97 -8.37 11.68
CA ILE A 33 -6.24 -8.83 12.24
C ILE A 33 -7.01 -9.53 11.12
N LEU A 34 -7.12 -10.86 11.23
CA LEU A 34 -7.90 -11.70 10.30
C LEU A 34 -9.33 -11.96 10.80
N PHE A 35 -9.71 -11.40 11.95
CA PHE A 35 -11.05 -11.56 12.51
C PHE A 35 -12.12 -10.98 11.56
N GLY A 36 -13.17 -11.75 11.33
CA GLY A 36 -14.29 -11.40 10.45
C GLY A 36 -14.10 -11.80 8.99
N LEU A 37 -12.97 -12.41 8.62
CA LEU A 37 -12.80 -13.10 7.34
C LEU A 37 -13.41 -14.51 7.40
N SER A 38 -13.73 -15.08 6.24
CA SER A 38 -14.13 -16.49 6.16
C SER A 38 -13.01 -17.42 6.68
N PRO A 39 -13.32 -18.57 7.29
CA PRO A 39 -12.31 -19.50 7.80
C PRO A 39 -11.29 -19.92 6.73
N SER A 40 -11.76 -20.28 5.53
CA SER A 40 -10.90 -20.69 4.42
C SER A 40 -9.88 -19.62 4.01
N LEU A 41 -10.32 -18.35 3.92
CA LEU A 41 -9.43 -17.22 3.64
C LEU A 41 -8.44 -16.98 4.79
N THR A 42 -8.90 -17.10 6.03
CA THR A 42 -8.04 -16.93 7.21
C THR A 42 -6.92 -17.97 7.23
N ASP A 43 -7.26 -19.23 6.97
CA ASP A 43 -6.30 -20.33 6.92
C ASP A 43 -5.32 -20.16 5.75
N ALA A 44 -5.84 -19.75 4.58
CA ALA A 44 -5.00 -19.45 3.42
C ALA A 44 -3.97 -18.34 3.72
N ILE A 45 -4.39 -17.23 4.34
CA ILE A 45 -3.47 -16.13 4.70
C ILE A 45 -2.43 -16.61 5.72
N LYS A 46 -2.85 -17.36 6.75
CA LYS A 46 -1.95 -17.89 7.78
C LYS A 46 -0.94 -18.91 7.22
N SER A 47 -1.28 -19.59 6.14
CA SER A 47 -0.39 -20.58 5.50
C SER A 47 0.83 -19.96 4.78
N VAL A 48 0.81 -18.65 4.56
CA VAL A 48 1.87 -17.91 3.86
C VAL A 48 2.63 -17.03 4.85
N PRO A 49 3.98 -16.92 4.78
CA PRO A 49 4.72 -15.98 5.60
C PRO A 49 4.18 -14.56 5.45
N ARG A 50 4.05 -13.84 6.57
CA ARG A 50 3.41 -12.50 6.58
C ARG A 50 4.05 -11.55 5.56
N TRP A 51 5.38 -11.51 5.53
CA TRP A 51 6.10 -10.68 4.56
C TRP A 51 5.72 -10.98 3.12
N ARG A 52 5.50 -12.26 2.77
CA ARG A 52 5.11 -12.66 1.42
C ARG A 52 3.71 -12.25 1.05
N PHE A 53 2.81 -12.36 2.00
CA PHE A 53 1.46 -11.87 1.82
C PHE A 53 1.46 -10.34 1.58
N ILE A 54 2.24 -9.58 2.35
CA ILE A 54 2.38 -8.12 2.16
C ILE A 54 2.98 -7.79 0.79
N GLN A 55 4.04 -8.48 0.36
CA GLN A 55 4.65 -8.29 -0.95
C GLN A 55 3.67 -8.56 -2.10
N ALA A 56 2.81 -9.58 -1.96
CA ALA A 56 1.79 -9.89 -2.95
C ALA A 56 0.65 -8.86 -2.96
N ALA A 57 0.30 -8.31 -1.79
CA ALA A 57 -0.80 -7.37 -1.65
C ALA A 57 -0.44 -5.92 -2.05
N VAL A 58 0.81 -5.49 -1.84
CA VAL A 58 1.18 -4.07 -1.98
C VAL A 58 0.88 -3.47 -3.37
N PRO A 59 1.07 -4.15 -4.52
CA PRO A 59 0.73 -3.55 -5.81
C PRO A 59 -0.77 -3.25 -5.91
N HIS A 60 -1.63 -4.09 -5.32
CA HIS A 60 -3.08 -3.84 -5.28
C HIS A 60 -3.40 -2.62 -4.42
N VAL A 61 -2.77 -2.47 -3.26
CA VAL A 61 -2.91 -1.27 -2.42
C VAL A 61 -2.49 -0.01 -3.18
N MET A 62 -1.35 -0.06 -3.89
CA MET A 62 -0.87 1.05 -4.72
C MET A 62 -1.89 1.43 -5.80
N HIS A 63 -2.42 0.45 -6.54
CA HIS A 63 -3.43 0.70 -7.57
C HIS A 63 -4.73 1.28 -7.00
N CYS A 64 -5.21 0.76 -5.86
CA CYS A 64 -6.40 1.31 -5.20
C CYS A 64 -6.16 2.76 -4.75
N ALA A 65 -5.04 3.04 -4.08
CA ALA A 65 -4.70 4.38 -3.62
C ALA A 65 -4.56 5.37 -4.79
N ALA A 66 -3.81 5.00 -5.83
CA ALA A 66 -3.63 5.82 -7.03
C ALA A 66 -4.95 6.09 -7.75
N SER A 67 -5.85 5.10 -7.84
CA SER A 67 -7.17 5.28 -8.45
C SER A 67 -8.03 6.28 -7.68
N LEU A 68 -8.02 6.24 -6.34
CA LEU A 68 -8.77 7.23 -5.55
C LEU A 68 -8.17 8.63 -5.66
N LEU A 69 -6.84 8.76 -5.66
CA LEU A 69 -6.18 10.06 -5.84
C LEU A 69 -6.42 10.64 -7.24
N TYR A 70 -6.40 9.80 -8.27
CA TYR A 70 -6.74 10.21 -9.63
C TYR A 70 -8.17 10.76 -9.71
N ASN A 71 -9.14 10.07 -9.11
CA ASN A 71 -10.54 10.54 -9.08
C ASN A 71 -10.70 11.81 -8.25
N ARG A 72 -9.92 11.97 -7.17
CA ARG A 72 -9.89 13.21 -6.36
C ARG A 72 -9.44 14.41 -7.19
N ARG A 73 -8.46 14.24 -8.10
CA ARG A 73 -7.97 15.30 -9.00
C ARG A 73 -9.10 15.95 -9.81
N GLU A 74 -10.11 15.16 -10.18
CA GLU A 74 -11.26 15.62 -10.97
C GLU A 74 -12.40 16.19 -10.09
N SER A 75 -12.29 16.10 -8.77
CA SER A 75 -13.29 16.57 -7.82
C SER A 75 -12.96 17.95 -7.23
N THR A 76 -13.98 18.70 -6.81
CA THR A 76 -13.82 19.98 -6.08
C THR A 76 -13.40 19.79 -4.61
N ILE A 77 -13.25 18.55 -4.14
CA ILE A 77 -12.95 18.23 -2.74
C ILE A 77 -11.46 18.49 -2.46
N THR A 78 -11.21 19.39 -1.52
CA THR A 78 -9.84 19.84 -1.20
C THR A 78 -9.09 18.91 -0.25
N ASN A 79 -9.77 18.07 0.53
CA ASN A 79 -9.18 17.23 1.58
C ASN A 79 -9.25 15.73 1.27
N LEU A 80 -8.34 14.94 1.84
CA LEU A 80 -8.42 13.48 1.75
C LEU A 80 -9.68 12.95 2.46
N GLY A 81 -10.44 12.11 1.76
CA GLY A 81 -11.51 11.35 2.38
C GLY A 81 -10.99 10.20 3.25
N ALA A 82 -11.93 9.53 3.92
CA ALA A 82 -11.61 8.43 4.83
C ALA A 82 -10.95 7.23 4.12
N ALA A 83 -11.38 6.92 2.90
CA ALA A 83 -10.85 5.77 2.16
C ALA A 83 -9.43 6.06 1.65
N GLU A 84 -9.21 7.26 1.11
CA GLU A 84 -7.89 7.74 0.67
C GLU A 84 -6.91 7.75 1.83
N THR A 85 -7.32 8.31 2.97
CA THR A 85 -6.51 8.36 4.19
C THR A 85 -6.10 6.95 4.65
N LYS A 86 -7.02 5.98 4.61
CA LYS A 86 -6.73 4.59 5.02
C LYS A 86 -5.80 3.87 4.06
N LEU A 87 -6.01 4.02 2.76
CA LEU A 87 -5.15 3.41 1.75
C LEU A 87 -3.75 4.04 1.73
N LEU A 88 -3.64 5.36 1.88
CA LEU A 88 -2.36 6.04 2.02
C LEU A 88 -1.64 5.60 3.28
N TYR A 89 -2.33 5.52 4.42
CA TYR A 89 -1.74 4.99 5.65
C TYR A 89 -1.23 3.55 5.46
N THR A 90 -2.04 2.67 4.85
CA THR A 90 -1.66 1.28 4.57
C THR A 90 -0.44 1.21 3.65
N LEU A 91 -0.40 2.06 2.62
CA LEU A 91 0.74 2.17 1.70
C LEU A 91 2.01 2.65 2.42
N HIS A 92 1.93 3.72 3.21
CA HIS A 92 3.07 4.27 3.95
C HIS A 92 3.63 3.24 4.92
N TRP A 93 2.78 2.63 5.74
CA TRP A 93 3.19 1.58 6.68
C TRP A 93 3.86 0.42 5.95
N THR A 94 3.31 0.01 4.80
CA THR A 94 3.91 -1.06 3.99
C THR A 94 5.32 -0.70 3.51
N LEU A 95 5.54 0.54 3.08
CA LEU A 95 6.83 0.98 2.55
C LEU A 95 7.85 1.35 3.63
N LEU A 96 7.39 1.77 4.82
CA LEU A 96 8.26 2.30 5.87
C LEU A 96 8.55 1.27 6.96
N ASP A 97 7.53 0.54 7.42
CA ASP A 97 7.57 -0.18 8.69
C ASP A 97 7.42 -1.70 8.52
N ALA A 98 6.66 -2.15 7.52
CA ALA A 98 6.29 -3.56 7.37
C ALA A 98 7.48 -4.54 7.28
N ALA A 99 8.59 -4.12 6.69
CA ALA A 99 9.77 -4.95 6.56
C ALA A 99 10.41 -5.26 7.92
N GLU A 100 10.54 -4.23 8.76
CA GLU A 100 11.10 -4.33 10.12
C GLU A 100 10.13 -5.06 11.04
N GLU A 101 8.85 -4.69 11.03
CA GLU A 101 7.84 -5.37 11.85
C GLU A 101 7.71 -6.87 11.53
N CYS A 102 7.85 -7.26 10.25
CA CYS A 102 7.85 -8.67 9.89
C CYS A 102 9.14 -9.39 10.33
N ALA A 103 10.29 -8.71 10.29
CA ALA A 103 11.55 -9.27 10.74
C ALA A 103 11.54 -9.51 12.26
N ASP A 104 11.05 -8.53 13.02
CA ASP A 104 10.93 -8.63 14.48
C ASP A 104 9.94 -9.73 14.88
N ALA A 105 8.77 -9.78 14.23
CA ALA A 105 7.77 -10.81 14.52
C ALA A 105 8.26 -12.24 14.19
N ASP A 106 9.11 -12.41 13.19
CA ASP A 106 9.73 -13.70 12.89
C ASP A 106 10.86 -14.02 13.88
N HIS A 107 11.63 -13.01 14.31
CA HIS A 107 12.66 -13.15 15.34
C HIS A 107 12.07 -13.57 16.70
N GLU A 108 10.98 -12.94 17.13
CA GLU A 108 10.26 -13.28 18.37
C GLU A 108 9.73 -14.74 18.36
N LYS A 109 9.43 -15.28 17.19
CA LYS A 109 9.03 -16.69 17.00
C LYS A 109 10.20 -17.65 16.93
N GLY A 110 11.44 -17.16 17.03
CA GLY A 110 12.66 -17.94 16.85
C GLY A 110 12.85 -18.43 15.41
N LEU A 111 12.19 -17.82 14.43
CA LEU A 111 12.36 -18.18 13.03
C LEU A 111 13.66 -17.56 12.48
N PRO A 112 14.50 -18.33 11.77
CA PRO A 112 15.71 -17.78 11.18
C PRO A 112 15.36 -16.75 10.09
N ARG A 113 16.16 -15.68 9.98
CA ARG A 113 16.01 -14.71 8.91
C ARG A 113 16.08 -15.42 7.55
N PRO A 114 15.07 -15.29 6.67
CA PRO A 114 15.02 -16.07 5.45
C PRO A 114 16.21 -15.71 4.53
N PRO A 115 17.11 -16.66 4.22
CA PRO A 115 18.30 -16.39 3.40
C PRO A 115 17.95 -16.10 1.93
N THR A 116 16.83 -16.62 1.46
CA THR A 116 16.35 -16.52 0.07
C THR A 116 15.41 -15.35 -0.17
N PHE A 117 14.88 -14.73 0.90
CA PHE A 117 13.84 -13.71 0.81
C PHE A 117 14.02 -12.63 1.88
N PRO A 118 14.96 -11.71 1.67
CA PRO A 118 15.11 -10.60 2.59
C PRO A 118 13.83 -9.76 2.61
N TYR A 119 13.59 -9.08 3.74
CA TYR A 119 12.51 -8.11 3.92
C TYR A 119 12.74 -6.86 3.06
N HIS A 120 12.72 -7.02 1.74
CA HIS A 120 12.90 -5.96 0.75
C HIS A 120 11.84 -6.07 -0.35
N PHE A 121 11.43 -4.94 -0.90
CA PHE A 121 10.59 -4.94 -2.09
C PHE A 121 11.41 -5.28 -3.34
N SER A 122 10.75 -5.80 -4.38
CA SER A 122 11.41 -5.99 -5.67
C SER A 122 11.54 -4.67 -6.41
N LEU A 123 12.51 -4.56 -7.33
CA LEU A 123 12.62 -3.38 -8.20
C LEU A 123 11.31 -3.13 -8.97
N ALA A 124 10.65 -4.19 -9.44
CA ALA A 124 9.37 -4.08 -10.14
C ALA A 124 8.28 -3.44 -9.26
N THR A 125 8.24 -3.78 -7.97
CA THR A 125 7.30 -3.17 -7.02
C THR A 125 7.56 -1.68 -6.85
N ILE A 126 8.82 -1.26 -6.75
CA ILE A 126 9.19 0.16 -6.63
C ILE A 126 8.92 0.90 -7.96
N GLN A 127 9.16 0.26 -9.11
CA GLN A 127 8.81 0.82 -10.42
C GLN A 127 7.31 1.09 -10.54
N VAL A 128 6.46 0.14 -10.12
CA VAL A 128 5.00 0.33 -10.10
C VAL A 128 4.61 1.52 -9.23
N PHE A 129 5.22 1.67 -8.04
CA PHE A 129 4.98 2.84 -7.20
C PHE A 129 5.31 4.14 -7.95
N ILE A 130 6.50 4.25 -8.55
CA ILE A 130 6.90 5.47 -9.25
C ILE A 130 5.95 5.77 -10.42
N TYR A 131 5.61 4.77 -11.24
CA TYR A 131 4.72 4.98 -12.39
C TYR A 131 3.29 5.38 -12.00
N LEU A 132 2.77 4.88 -10.87
CA LEU A 132 1.44 5.24 -10.40
C LEU A 132 1.40 6.61 -9.75
N PHE A 133 2.39 6.96 -8.92
CA PHE A 133 2.30 8.14 -8.05
C PHE A 133 3.05 9.36 -8.58
N ALA A 134 4.09 9.23 -9.40
CA ALA A 134 4.78 10.40 -9.97
C ALA A 134 3.82 11.34 -10.74
N PRO A 135 2.87 10.84 -11.57
CA PRO A 135 1.88 11.70 -12.23
C PRO A 135 0.88 12.35 -11.28
N LEU A 136 0.77 11.85 -10.04
CA LEU A 136 -0.22 12.25 -9.04
C LEU A 136 0.37 13.11 -7.92
N LEU A 137 1.68 13.43 -7.93
CA LEU A 137 2.35 14.17 -6.85
C LEU A 137 1.68 15.50 -6.51
N HIS A 138 1.17 16.21 -7.52
CA HIS A 138 0.48 17.50 -7.34
C HIS A 138 -0.89 17.38 -6.65
N THR A 139 -1.47 16.17 -6.61
CA THR A 139 -2.77 15.91 -5.96
C THR A 139 -2.64 15.76 -4.45
N LEU A 140 -1.41 15.54 -3.97
CA LEU A 140 -1.07 15.45 -2.56
C LEU A 140 -0.44 16.77 -2.14
N LYS A 141 -0.97 17.37 -1.07
CA LYS A 141 -0.43 18.60 -0.49
C LYS A 141 0.17 18.31 0.87
N GLU A 142 1.15 19.10 1.30
CA GLU A 142 1.73 18.96 2.64
C GLU A 142 0.67 18.99 3.77
N SER A 143 -0.39 19.80 3.61
CA SER A 143 -1.52 19.86 4.54
C SER A 143 -2.26 18.53 4.71
N ASP A 144 -2.26 17.66 3.69
CA ASP A 144 -2.86 16.32 3.77
C ASP A 144 -2.13 15.42 4.79
N PHE A 145 -0.88 15.76 5.16
CA PHE A 145 -0.02 15.00 6.06
C PHE A 145 0.16 15.64 7.44
N GLN A 146 -0.47 16.77 7.72
CA GLN A 146 -0.44 17.44 9.04
C GLN A 146 -1.26 16.71 10.12
N ASN A 147 -1.73 15.50 9.85
CA ASN A 147 -2.36 14.62 10.83
C ASN A 147 -1.40 13.50 11.21
N PHE A 148 -1.42 13.12 12.49
CA PHE A 148 -0.56 12.05 13.05
C PHE A 148 -0.65 10.71 12.31
N ARG A 149 -1.74 10.47 11.58
CA ARG A 149 -1.94 9.22 10.85
C ARG A 149 -1.11 9.16 9.57
N LEU A 150 -0.92 10.27 8.88
CA LEU A 150 -0.22 10.32 7.60
C LEU A 150 1.14 11.00 7.68
N GLU A 151 1.47 11.69 8.78
CA GLU A 151 2.72 12.43 8.98
C GLU A 151 3.98 11.64 8.55
N ASN A 152 4.07 10.36 8.90
CA ASN A 152 5.18 9.49 8.49
C ASN A 152 5.37 9.40 6.97
N GLY A 153 4.31 9.59 6.19
CA GLY A 153 4.34 9.64 4.74
C GLY A 153 5.23 10.76 4.18
N LEU A 154 5.50 11.83 4.94
CA LEU A 154 6.39 12.91 4.50
C LEU A 154 7.82 12.42 4.22
N LYS A 155 8.25 11.31 4.86
CA LYS A 155 9.53 10.64 4.56
C LYS A 155 9.62 10.16 3.10
N ILE A 156 8.47 9.94 2.46
CA ILE A 156 8.33 9.55 1.05
C ILE A 156 8.03 10.79 0.20
N TRP A 157 6.90 11.46 0.49
CA TRP A 157 6.38 12.50 -0.40
C TRP A 157 7.24 13.76 -0.40
N GLY A 158 7.82 14.15 0.73
CA GLY A 158 8.71 15.31 0.81
C GLY A 158 9.89 15.21 -0.15
N ALA A 159 10.54 14.05 -0.19
CA ALA A 159 11.62 13.79 -1.13
C ALA A 159 11.15 13.83 -2.60
N LEU A 160 9.97 13.25 -2.89
CA LEU A 160 9.44 13.21 -4.25
C LEU A 160 9.00 14.59 -4.77
N TRP A 161 8.44 15.45 -3.92
CA TRP A 161 8.15 16.84 -4.28
C TRP A 161 9.42 17.64 -4.60
N ASP A 162 10.54 17.30 -3.95
CA ASP A 162 11.87 17.86 -4.23
C ASP A 162 12.58 17.19 -5.43
N TYR A 163 11.92 16.31 -6.18
CA TYR A 163 12.51 15.53 -7.28
C TYR A 163 13.68 14.64 -6.83
N ARG A 164 13.67 14.17 -5.58
CA ARG A 164 14.65 13.26 -4.98
C ARG A 164 14.03 11.90 -4.70
N HIS A 165 14.86 10.86 -4.59
CA HIS A 165 14.38 9.59 -4.08
C HIS A 165 14.17 9.67 -2.56
N PRO A 166 13.13 9.02 -2.00
CA PRO A 166 12.98 8.86 -0.56
C PRO A 166 14.22 8.20 0.06
N ASN A 167 14.70 8.74 1.18
CA ASN A 167 15.81 8.15 1.93
C ASN A 167 15.29 7.15 2.97
N VAL A 168 14.62 6.10 2.50
CA VAL A 168 14.08 5.03 3.35
C VAL A 168 14.43 3.66 2.73
N PRO A 169 14.57 2.59 3.55
CA PRO A 169 15.09 1.30 3.08
C PRO A 169 14.37 0.73 1.86
N ALA A 170 13.05 0.92 1.73
CA ALA A 170 12.31 0.46 0.57
C ALA A 170 12.81 1.00 -0.77
N PHE A 171 13.43 2.19 -0.79
CA PHE A 171 13.93 2.85 -2.01
C PHE A 171 15.46 2.82 -2.14
N THR A 172 16.19 2.57 -1.06
CA THR A 172 17.67 2.63 -1.04
C THR A 172 18.35 1.27 -0.89
N THR A 173 17.62 0.22 -0.47
CA THR A 173 18.21 -1.11 -0.28
C THR A 173 18.68 -1.69 -1.60
N ALA A 174 19.95 -2.09 -1.66
CA ALA A 174 20.50 -2.77 -2.82
C ALA A 174 19.80 -4.12 -3.06
N VAL A 175 19.09 -4.22 -4.18
CA VAL A 175 18.45 -5.47 -4.62
C VAL A 175 19.35 -6.20 -5.61
N ARG A 176 19.70 -7.45 -5.31
CA ARG A 176 20.43 -8.29 -6.27
C ARG A 176 19.53 -8.57 -7.49
N PRO A 177 20.03 -8.41 -8.73
CA PRO A 177 19.32 -8.88 -9.91
C PRO A 177 19.02 -10.37 -9.73
N ARG A 178 17.76 -10.78 -9.90
CA ARG A 178 17.42 -12.21 -9.97
C ARG A 178 18.15 -12.77 -11.20
N ARG A 179 19.29 -13.42 -10.98
CA ARG A 179 19.96 -14.20 -12.03
C ARG A 179 18.98 -15.29 -12.44
N TYR A 180 18.65 -15.35 -13.73
CA TYR A 180 17.89 -16.44 -14.32
C TYR A 180 18.59 -17.76 -13.96
N GLN A 181 17.97 -18.57 -13.10
CA GLN A 181 18.35 -19.97 -12.94
C GLN A 181 17.47 -20.77 -13.90
N PRO A 182 18.05 -21.41 -14.94
CA PRO A 182 17.31 -22.37 -15.74
C PRO A 182 16.81 -23.48 -14.80
N ARG A 183 15.53 -23.84 -14.94
CA ARG A 183 14.95 -25.01 -14.27
C ARG A 183 15.54 -26.30 -14.83
#